data_AF-A0A1M5ACR0-F1
#
_entry.id   AF-A0A1M5ACR0-F1
#
_cell.length_a   1.000
_cell.length_b   1.000
_cell.length_c   1.000
_cell.angle_alpha   90.00
_cell.angle_beta   90.00
_cell.angle_gamma   90.00
#
_symmetry.space_group_name_H-M   'P 1'
#
loop_
_entity.id
_entity.type
_entity.pdbx_description
1 polymer ?
#
loop_
_entity_poly.entity_id
_entity_poly.type
_entity_poly.pdbx_seq_one_letter_code
_entity_poly.pdbx_strand_id
1 'polypeptide(L)'
;MNMRTLLSMTVVFGLLVGCAGQPDPRTGGFFGGVAGLSGGGYQKRIQEREARLEQLRAVQRELDAEKGQLEAQKSQAYVKVQQDKAKVDAMQADIAALDKKIRALSSQEGVDQKRVAQMQKRLADLKAGLKRQESSLDALEGSGLGDSDVDLRRKQLEAQRDALRKEYDLLMKMQMELAQ
;
A
#
# COMPACT_ATOMS: atom_id res chain seq x y z
N MET A 1 -50.50 -63.84 44.47
CA MET A 1 -51.13 -62.82 45.34
C MET A 1 -50.01 -61.94 45.89
N ASN A 2 -49.95 -60.62 45.75
CA ASN A 2 -50.71 -59.61 45.03
C ASN A 2 -49.72 -58.45 44.72
N MET A 3 -49.61 -58.08 43.45
CA MET A 3 -48.69 -57.08 42.88
C MET A 3 -49.27 -55.65 42.95
N ARG A 4 -49.94 -55.28 44.05
CA ARG A 4 -50.87 -54.12 44.05
C ARG A 4 -50.69 -53.09 45.17
N THR A 5 -49.71 -53.21 46.06
CA THR A 5 -49.54 -52.31 47.21
C THR A 5 -48.21 -51.56 47.28
N LEU A 6 -47.36 -51.66 46.25
CA LEU A 6 -46.06 -50.98 46.17
C LEU A 6 -46.06 -49.81 45.16
N LEU A 7 -47.22 -49.18 44.96
CA LEU A 7 -47.41 -48.04 44.04
C LEU A 7 -47.65 -46.71 44.78
N SER A 8 -47.23 -46.59 46.04
CA SER A 8 -47.63 -45.46 46.91
C SER A 8 -46.48 -44.86 47.71
N MET A 9 -45.24 -44.92 47.22
CA MET A 9 -44.09 -44.31 47.92
C MET A 9 -43.00 -43.79 46.97
N THR A 10 -43.39 -43.22 45.83
CA THR A 10 -42.44 -42.71 44.81
C THR A 10 -42.95 -41.42 44.16
N VAL A 11 -43.42 -40.45 44.96
CA VAL A 11 -43.86 -39.13 44.45
C VAL A 11 -43.17 -37.93 45.14
N VAL A 12 -42.28 -38.15 46.12
CA VAL A 12 -41.78 -37.03 46.97
C VAL A 12 -40.32 -36.61 46.70
N PHE A 13 -39.61 -37.16 45.71
CA PHE A 13 -38.15 -36.95 45.62
C PHE A 13 -37.58 -36.55 44.25
N GLY A 14 -38.24 -35.65 43.51
CA GLY A 14 -37.72 -35.28 42.17
C GLY A 14 -38.10 -33.92 41.57
N LEU A 15 -38.69 -33.00 42.33
CA LEU A 15 -39.08 -31.67 41.81
C LEU A 15 -38.14 -30.53 42.24
N LEU A 16 -36.87 -30.84 42.53
CA LEU A 16 -35.81 -29.86 42.80
C LEU A 16 -34.71 -29.89 41.73
N VAL A 17 -35.09 -29.79 40.46
CA VAL A 17 -34.18 -29.30 39.42
C VAL A 17 -34.68 -27.92 39.00
N GLY A 18 -34.48 -26.96 39.92
CA GLY A 18 -34.64 -25.55 39.64
C GLY A 18 -33.67 -25.12 38.55
N CYS A 19 -34.21 -24.35 37.61
CA CYS A 19 -33.59 -23.71 36.46
C CYS A 19 -32.06 -23.54 36.53
N ALA A 20 -31.39 -24.15 35.56
CA ALA A 20 -30.06 -23.79 35.12
C ALA A 20 -29.96 -22.26 35.00
N GLY A 21 -29.00 -21.70 35.73
CA GLY A 21 -28.76 -20.28 35.82
C GLY A 21 -28.32 -19.71 34.48
N GLN A 22 -29.12 -18.79 33.95
CA GLN A 22 -28.62 -17.76 33.06
C GLN A 22 -27.78 -16.79 33.91
N PRO A 23 -26.46 -16.62 33.68
CA PRO A 23 -25.61 -15.78 34.49
C PRO A 23 -25.76 -14.29 34.08
N ASP A 24 -27.00 -13.81 33.97
CA ASP A 24 -27.30 -12.40 33.77
C ASP A 24 -27.74 -11.78 35.11
N PRO A 25 -26.90 -10.95 35.76
CA PRO A 25 -27.23 -10.31 37.02
C PRO A 25 -28.34 -9.25 36.89
N ARG A 26 -28.79 -8.91 35.67
CA ARG A 26 -29.92 -8.01 35.44
C ARG A 26 -31.28 -8.72 35.56
N THR A 27 -31.32 -10.06 35.49
CA THR A 27 -32.54 -10.86 35.60
C THR A 27 -32.65 -11.63 36.94
N GLY A 28 -31.59 -11.67 37.74
CA GLY A 28 -31.49 -12.48 38.98
C GLY A 28 -31.91 -11.82 40.30
N GLY A 29 -32.34 -10.55 40.30
CA GLY A 29 -32.76 -9.83 41.52
C GLY A 29 -31.66 -9.73 42.61
N PHE A 30 -32.04 -9.27 43.80
CA PHE A 30 -31.14 -8.99 44.94
C PHE A 30 -30.22 -10.18 45.31
N PHE A 31 -30.77 -11.40 45.33
CA PHE A 31 -30.02 -12.62 45.71
C PHE A 31 -29.01 -13.07 44.63
N GLY A 32 -29.30 -12.86 43.34
CA GLY A 32 -28.32 -13.09 42.25
C GLY A 32 -27.14 -12.10 42.30
N GLY A 33 -27.40 -10.87 42.75
CA GLY A 33 -26.36 -9.87 43.02
C GLY A 33 -25.46 -10.26 44.20
N VAL A 34 -26.03 -10.76 45.30
CA VAL A 34 -25.26 -11.16 46.50
C VAL A 34 -24.45 -12.44 46.25
N ALA A 35 -24.99 -13.42 45.52
CA ALA A 35 -24.24 -14.62 45.11
C ALA A 35 -23.11 -14.29 44.11
N GLY A 36 -23.29 -13.28 43.26
CA GLY A 36 -22.23 -12.77 42.38
C GLY A 36 -21.11 -12.01 43.10
N LEU A 37 -21.41 -11.45 44.29
CA LEU A 37 -20.46 -10.80 45.19
C LEU A 37 -19.67 -11.82 46.03
N SER A 38 -20.32 -12.89 46.53
CA SER A 38 -19.64 -13.94 47.31
C SER A 38 -18.92 -14.99 46.45
N GLY A 39 -19.36 -15.21 45.21
CA GLY A 39 -18.83 -16.24 44.30
C GLY A 39 -17.71 -15.80 43.35
N GLY A 40 -17.15 -14.59 43.50
CA GLY A 40 -16.04 -14.10 42.67
C GLY A 40 -16.40 -13.73 41.21
N GLY A 41 -17.69 -13.74 40.85
CA GLY A 41 -18.15 -13.42 39.48
C GLY A 41 -17.86 -11.97 39.07
N TYR A 42 -17.86 -11.04 40.03
CA TYR A 42 -17.44 -9.65 39.75
C TYR A 42 -15.95 -9.56 39.41
N GLN A 43 -15.09 -10.27 40.17
CA GLN A 43 -13.65 -10.30 39.93
C GLN A 43 -13.32 -10.89 38.55
N LYS A 44 -14.01 -11.97 38.13
CA LYS A 44 -13.87 -12.53 36.78
C LYS A 44 -14.20 -11.53 35.68
N ARG A 45 -15.30 -10.78 35.82
CA ARG A 45 -15.67 -9.73 34.85
C ARG A 45 -14.68 -8.57 34.81
N ILE A 46 -14.07 -8.20 35.94
CA ILE A 46 -12.99 -7.21 35.96
C ILE A 46 -11.80 -7.75 35.18
N GLN A 47 -11.34 -8.97 35.48
CA GLN A 47 -10.20 -9.60 34.80
C GLN A 47 -10.43 -9.72 33.29
N GLU A 48 -11.62 -10.14 32.85
CA GLU A 48 -11.98 -10.21 31.43
C GLU A 48 -11.94 -8.84 30.74
N ARG A 49 -12.39 -7.79 31.42
CA ARG A 49 -12.35 -6.41 30.89
C ARG A 49 -10.93 -5.86 30.84
N GLU A 50 -10.12 -6.12 31.87
CA GLU A 50 -8.71 -5.74 31.91
C GLU A 50 -7.92 -6.44 30.80
N ALA A 51 -8.10 -7.76 30.63
CA ALA A 51 -7.47 -8.52 29.55
C ALA A 51 -7.88 -8.01 28.16
N ARG A 52 -9.17 -7.70 27.96
CA ARG A 52 -9.66 -7.12 26.69
C ARG A 52 -9.07 -5.71 26.45
N LEU A 53 -8.98 -4.89 27.50
CA LEU A 53 -8.38 -3.56 27.40
C LEU A 53 -6.89 -3.63 27.06
N GLU A 54 -6.17 -4.59 27.65
CA GLU A 54 -4.77 -4.84 27.33
C GLU A 54 -4.59 -5.29 25.89
N GLN A 55 -5.44 -6.22 25.41
CA GLN A 55 -5.45 -6.65 24.02
C GLN A 55 -5.72 -5.47 23.06
N LEU A 56 -6.72 -4.64 23.35
CA LEU A 56 -7.03 -3.45 22.54
C LEU A 56 -5.86 -2.46 22.51
N ARG A 57 -5.18 -2.25 23.65
CA ARG A 57 -3.97 -1.41 23.69
C ARG A 57 -2.82 -2.01 22.90
N ALA A 58 -2.67 -3.33 22.88
CA ALA A 58 -1.66 -3.99 22.07
C ALA A 58 -1.93 -3.80 20.57
N VAL A 59 -3.17 -4.05 20.12
CA VAL A 59 -3.60 -3.82 18.73
C VAL A 59 -3.44 -2.35 18.34
N GLN A 60 -3.79 -1.41 19.23
CA GLN A 60 -3.62 0.01 18.93
C GLN A 60 -2.15 0.39 18.74
N ARG A 61 -1.24 -0.12 19.58
CA ARG A 61 0.20 0.10 19.40
C ARG A 61 0.73 -0.48 18.09
N GLU A 62 0.22 -1.65 17.69
CA GLU A 62 0.57 -2.28 16.41
C GLU A 62 0.10 -1.43 15.23
N LEU A 63 -1.16 -0.99 15.23
CA LEU A 63 -1.72 -0.12 14.19
C LEU A 63 -1.02 1.24 14.13
N ASP A 64 -0.68 1.84 15.26
CA ASP A 64 0.06 3.11 15.30
C ASP A 64 1.47 2.94 14.72
N ALA A 65 2.13 1.81 14.99
CA ALA A 65 3.43 1.49 14.42
C ALA A 65 3.34 1.25 12.90
N GLU A 66 2.35 0.48 12.44
CA GLU A 66 2.09 0.22 11.03
C GLU A 66 1.80 1.53 10.28
N LYS A 67 0.95 2.39 10.85
CA LYS A 67 0.66 3.71 10.28
C LYS A 67 1.93 4.55 10.14
N GLY A 68 2.79 4.58 11.16
CA GLY A 68 4.06 5.29 11.10
C GLY A 68 4.99 4.75 10.01
N GLN A 69 5.02 3.43 9.81
CA GLN A 69 5.78 2.80 8.72
C GLN A 69 5.24 3.18 7.34
N LEU A 70 3.91 3.13 7.15
CA LEU A 70 3.26 3.51 5.89
C LEU A 70 3.48 5.00 5.56
N GLU A 71 3.39 5.89 6.56
CA GLU A 71 3.68 7.31 6.36
C GLU A 71 5.13 7.55 5.93
N ALA A 72 6.08 6.85 6.57
CA ALA A 72 7.49 6.92 6.19
C ALA A 72 7.72 6.42 4.76
N GLN A 73 7.15 5.26 4.39
CA GLN A 73 7.23 4.71 3.03
C GLN A 73 6.64 5.66 2.00
N LYS A 74 5.47 6.24 2.27
CA LYS A 74 4.82 7.23 1.42
C LYS A 74 5.69 8.47 1.21
N SER A 75 6.33 8.98 2.27
CA SER A 75 7.22 10.14 2.16
C SER A 75 8.44 9.85 1.29
N GLN A 76 9.07 8.68 1.44
CA GLN A 76 10.20 8.26 0.62
C GLN A 76 9.80 8.06 -0.83
N ALA A 77 8.63 7.46 -1.07
CA ALA A 77 8.04 7.29 -2.37
C ALA A 77 7.83 8.64 -3.08
N TYR A 78 7.29 9.63 -2.37
CA TYR A 78 7.09 10.98 -2.89
C TYR A 78 8.41 11.64 -3.31
N VAL A 79 9.44 11.57 -2.45
CA VAL A 79 10.77 12.11 -2.77
C VAL A 79 11.35 11.48 -4.03
N LYS A 80 11.23 10.16 -4.20
CA LYS A 80 11.70 9.46 -5.42
C LYS A 80 10.98 9.96 -6.68
N VAL A 81 9.66 10.14 -6.62
CA VAL A 81 8.89 10.67 -7.77
C VAL A 81 9.38 12.06 -8.15
N GLN A 82 9.63 12.93 -7.16
CA GLN A 82 10.13 14.28 -7.44
C GLN A 82 11.54 14.27 -8.04
N GLN A 83 12.41 13.37 -7.59
CA GLN A 83 13.72 13.19 -8.21
C GLN A 83 13.62 12.71 -9.65
N ASP A 84 12.68 11.80 -9.95
CA ASP A 84 12.49 11.32 -11.31
C ASP A 84 11.87 12.38 -12.22
N LYS A 85 10.94 13.21 -11.73
CA LYS A 85 10.44 14.39 -12.47
C LYS A 85 11.57 15.35 -12.82
N ALA A 86 12.41 15.72 -11.85
CA ALA A 86 13.56 16.58 -12.10
C ALA A 86 14.54 16.02 -13.15
N LYS A 87 14.74 14.70 -13.19
CA LYS A 87 15.55 14.05 -14.23
C LYS A 87 14.90 14.12 -15.61
N VAL A 88 13.58 13.93 -15.68
CA VAL A 88 12.82 14.07 -16.94
C VAL A 88 12.94 15.49 -17.47
N ASP A 89 12.77 16.50 -16.62
CA ASP A 89 12.91 17.91 -16.99
C ASP A 89 14.31 18.23 -17.52
N ALA A 90 15.36 17.70 -16.86
CA ALA A 90 16.73 17.84 -17.34
C ALA A 90 16.93 17.21 -18.72
N MET A 91 16.43 15.98 -18.94
CA MET A 91 16.50 15.33 -20.25
C MET A 91 15.72 16.11 -21.33
N GLN A 92 14.59 16.72 -20.97
CA GLN A 92 13.80 17.58 -21.87
C GLN A 92 14.64 18.78 -22.36
N ALA A 93 15.36 19.43 -21.45
CA ALA A 93 16.22 20.56 -21.76
C ALA A 93 17.40 20.16 -22.66
N ASP A 94 18.05 19.04 -22.35
CA ASP A 94 19.16 18.49 -23.13
C ASP A 94 18.73 18.13 -24.56
N ILE A 95 17.54 17.52 -24.72
CA ILE A 95 16.95 17.20 -26.02
C ILE A 95 16.62 18.45 -26.81
N ALA A 96 16.15 19.51 -26.18
CA ALA A 96 15.91 20.78 -26.85
C ALA A 96 17.23 21.39 -27.35
N ALA A 97 18.32 21.26 -26.60
CA ALA A 97 19.65 21.66 -27.04
C ALA A 97 20.16 20.80 -28.21
N LEU A 98 19.99 19.47 -28.15
CA LEU A 98 20.30 18.54 -29.23
C LEU A 98 19.54 18.86 -30.53
N ASP A 99 18.25 19.16 -30.43
CA ASP A 99 17.41 19.56 -31.57
C ASP A 99 18.01 20.78 -32.30
N LYS A 100 18.40 21.80 -31.54
CA LYS A 100 19.05 23.01 -32.10
C LYS A 100 20.36 22.66 -32.81
N LYS A 101 21.19 21.79 -32.23
CA LYS A 101 22.46 21.37 -32.83
C LYS A 101 22.26 20.57 -34.12
N ILE A 102 21.32 19.62 -34.13
CA ILE A 102 20.99 18.81 -35.32
C ILE A 102 20.46 19.72 -36.44
N ARG A 103 19.63 20.72 -36.12
CA ARG A 103 19.17 21.71 -37.11
C ARG A 103 20.32 22.53 -37.69
N ALA A 104 21.26 22.98 -36.86
CA ALA A 104 22.44 23.70 -37.34
C ALA A 104 23.31 22.83 -38.28
N LEU A 105 23.54 21.56 -37.93
CA LEU A 105 24.25 20.61 -38.80
C LEU A 105 23.49 20.37 -40.12
N SER A 106 22.16 20.31 -40.09
CA SER A 106 21.36 20.10 -41.30
C SER A 106 21.48 21.21 -42.33
N SER A 107 21.76 22.44 -41.88
CA SER A 107 21.97 23.63 -42.73
C SER A 107 23.40 23.80 -43.25
N GLN A 108 24.35 22.96 -42.84
CA GLN A 108 25.75 23.09 -43.19
C GLN A 108 26.08 22.27 -44.46
N GLU A 109 26.78 22.89 -45.41
CA GLU A 109 27.25 22.18 -46.62
C GLU A 109 28.33 21.14 -46.26
N GLY A 110 28.31 20.00 -46.97
CA GLY A 110 29.27 18.90 -46.76
C GLY A 110 28.87 17.87 -45.69
N VAL A 111 27.78 18.08 -44.94
CA VAL A 111 27.28 17.13 -43.93
C VAL A 111 26.47 16.00 -44.57
N ASP A 112 26.62 14.78 -44.06
CA ASP A 112 25.84 13.61 -44.48
C ASP A 112 24.36 13.74 -44.06
N GLN A 113 23.53 14.16 -45.02
CA GLN A 113 22.08 14.36 -44.84
C GLN A 113 21.34 13.08 -44.40
N LYS A 114 21.83 11.89 -44.74
CA LYS A 114 21.20 10.63 -44.29
C LYS A 114 21.41 10.43 -42.79
N ARG A 115 22.60 10.73 -42.28
CA ARG A 115 22.89 10.66 -40.85
C ARG A 115 22.12 11.72 -40.07
N VAL A 116 21.99 12.93 -40.60
CA VAL A 116 21.14 13.99 -40.02
C VAL A 116 19.68 13.53 -39.92
N ALA A 117 19.11 12.97 -41.00
CA ALA A 117 17.75 12.43 -40.98
C ALA A 117 17.58 11.29 -39.95
N GLN A 118 18.59 10.43 -39.80
CA GLN A 118 18.57 9.37 -38.79
C GLN A 118 18.58 9.94 -37.36
N MET A 119 19.39 10.96 -37.09
CA MET A 119 19.40 11.65 -35.79
C MET A 119 18.06 12.34 -35.52
N GLN A 120 17.46 13.01 -36.50
CA GLN A 120 16.14 13.63 -36.37
C GLN A 120 15.06 12.60 -36.01
N LYS A 121 15.08 11.42 -36.64
CA LYS A 121 14.15 10.33 -36.31
C LYS A 121 14.34 9.84 -34.87
N ARG A 122 15.56 9.53 -34.47
CA ARG A 122 15.88 9.09 -33.09
C ARG A 122 15.51 10.15 -32.05
N LEU A 123 15.70 11.43 -32.37
CA LEU A 123 15.30 12.53 -31.50
C LEU A 123 13.77 12.60 -31.34
N ALA A 124 13.02 12.35 -32.41
CA ALA A 124 11.56 12.29 -32.35
C ALA A 124 11.08 11.10 -31.51
N ASP A 125 11.70 9.94 -31.67
CA ASP A 125 11.42 8.74 -30.86
C ASP A 125 11.70 9.01 -29.37
N LEU A 126 12.85 9.63 -29.06
CA LEU A 126 13.24 10.00 -27.70
C LEU A 126 12.26 11.00 -27.06
N LYS A 127 11.83 12.02 -27.80
CA LYS A 127 10.79 12.98 -27.35
C LYS A 127 9.47 12.28 -27.06
N ALA A 128 9.05 11.33 -27.91
CA ALA A 128 7.82 10.58 -27.69
C ALA A 128 7.93 9.66 -26.46
N GLY A 129 9.10 9.06 -26.24
CA GLY A 129 9.39 8.24 -25.07
C GLY A 129 9.32 9.03 -23.76
N LEU A 130 9.95 10.21 -23.69
CA LEU A 130 9.88 11.08 -22.51
C LEU A 130 8.45 11.51 -22.18
N LYS A 131 7.66 11.91 -23.19
CA LYS A 131 6.27 12.29 -22.97
C LYS A 131 5.44 11.17 -22.34
N ARG A 132 5.67 9.92 -22.76
CA ARG A 132 5.02 8.73 -22.15
C ARG A 132 5.48 8.52 -20.70
N GLN A 133 6.75 8.77 -20.42
CA GLN A 133 7.31 8.65 -19.08
C GLN A 133 6.71 9.71 -18.14
N GLU A 134 6.63 10.97 -18.58
CA GLU A 134 6.00 12.09 -17.85
C GLU A 134 4.54 11.76 -17.49
N SER A 135 3.74 11.35 -18.48
CA SER A 135 2.33 10.96 -18.25
C SER A 135 2.20 9.80 -17.26
N SER A 136 3.17 8.89 -17.24
CA SER A 136 3.15 7.75 -16.32
C SER A 136 3.59 8.12 -14.90
N LEU A 137 4.47 9.12 -14.74
CA LEU A 137 4.82 9.69 -13.43
C LEU A 137 3.65 10.47 -12.84
N ASP A 138 2.92 11.24 -13.65
CA ASP A 138 1.73 11.97 -13.21
C ASP A 138 0.61 11.03 -12.79
N ALA A 139 0.42 9.91 -13.52
CA ALA A 139 -0.50 8.87 -13.11
C ALA A 139 -0.11 8.26 -11.75
N LEU A 140 1.19 8.10 -11.47
CA LEU A 140 1.67 7.56 -10.19
C LEU A 140 1.30 8.48 -9.03
N GLU A 141 1.37 9.79 -9.22
CA GLU A 141 1.01 10.81 -8.22
C GLU A 141 -0.49 10.86 -7.94
N GLY A 142 -1.32 10.63 -8.96
CA GLY A 142 -2.80 10.69 -8.85
C GLY A 142 -3.51 9.38 -8.52
N SER A 143 -2.85 8.22 -8.63
CA SER A 143 -3.55 6.92 -8.68
C SER A 143 -4.09 6.38 -7.35
N GLY A 144 -3.55 6.81 -6.20
CA GLY A 144 -3.99 6.30 -4.89
C GLY A 144 -3.94 4.77 -4.74
N LEU A 145 -3.17 4.08 -5.59
CA LEU A 145 -3.08 2.62 -5.65
C LEU A 145 -2.33 2.05 -4.44
N GLY A 146 -2.59 0.77 -4.14
CA GLY A 146 -1.90 0.03 -3.08
C GLY A 146 -0.40 -0.16 -3.35
N ASP A 147 0.36 -0.35 -2.28
CA ASP A 147 1.83 -0.29 -2.26
C ASP A 147 2.53 -1.21 -3.28
N SER A 148 2.01 -2.43 -3.46
CA SER A 148 2.57 -3.43 -4.39
C SER A 148 2.48 -3.04 -5.86
N ASP A 149 1.39 -2.41 -6.28
CA ASP A 149 1.16 -2.02 -7.67
C ASP A 149 1.98 -0.77 -8.02
N VAL A 150 2.11 0.15 -7.07
CA VAL A 150 2.94 1.36 -7.20
C VAL A 150 4.41 0.99 -7.36
N ASP A 151 4.90 0.02 -6.60
CA ASP A 151 6.31 -0.41 -6.66
C ASP A 151 6.67 -1.10 -7.99
N LEU A 152 5.80 -1.98 -8.49
CA LEU A 152 5.99 -2.59 -9.81
C LEU A 152 5.98 -1.53 -10.92
N ARG A 153 5.03 -0.60 -10.86
CA ARG A 153 4.92 0.50 -11.83
C ARG A 153 6.15 1.41 -11.78
N ARG A 154 6.67 1.68 -10.59
CA ARG A 154 7.92 2.45 -10.41
C ARG A 154 9.12 1.76 -11.06
N LYS A 155 9.33 0.46 -10.82
CA LYS A 155 10.42 -0.28 -11.45
C LYS A 155 10.34 -0.24 -12.98
N GLN A 156 9.13 -0.32 -13.54
CA GLN A 156 8.92 -0.16 -14.98
C GLN A 156 9.34 1.24 -15.46
N LEU A 157 9.02 2.29 -14.70
CA LEU A 157 9.39 3.67 -15.05
C LEU A 157 10.90 3.90 -14.98
N GLU A 158 11.57 3.32 -13.98
CA GLU A 158 13.03 3.37 -13.88
C GLU A 158 13.68 2.68 -15.08
N ALA A 159 13.18 1.50 -15.49
CA ALA A 159 13.68 0.80 -16.67
C ALA A 159 13.44 1.61 -17.97
N GLN A 160 12.27 2.24 -18.11
CA GLN A 160 11.97 3.11 -19.26
C GLN A 160 12.91 4.31 -19.31
N ARG A 161 13.14 4.97 -18.17
CA ARG A 161 14.09 6.08 -18.05
C ARG A 161 15.49 5.66 -18.50
N ASP A 162 15.96 4.52 -18.02
CA ASP A 162 17.32 4.05 -18.30
C ASP A 162 17.49 3.66 -19.78
N ALA A 163 16.43 3.18 -20.42
CA ALA A 163 16.40 2.98 -21.88
C ALA A 163 16.49 4.31 -22.63
N LEU A 164 15.71 5.33 -22.24
CA LEU A 164 15.75 6.65 -22.85
C LEU A 164 17.13 7.31 -22.69
N ARG A 165 17.76 7.16 -21.53
CA ARG A 165 19.12 7.65 -21.30
C ARG A 165 20.14 7.02 -22.26
N LYS A 166 20.06 5.71 -22.48
CA LYS A 166 20.95 5.03 -23.44
C LYS A 166 20.73 5.53 -24.87
N GLU A 167 19.50 5.77 -25.27
CA GLU A 167 19.19 6.34 -26.59
C GLU A 167 19.73 7.76 -26.75
N TYR A 168 19.62 8.58 -25.69
CA TYR A 168 20.22 9.90 -25.63
C TYR A 168 21.75 9.85 -25.78
N ASP A 169 22.43 8.97 -25.04
CA ASP A 169 23.90 8.83 -25.11
C ASP A 169 24.36 8.41 -26.52
N LEU A 170 23.61 7.53 -27.18
CA LEU A 170 23.86 7.14 -28.58
C LEU A 170 23.69 8.31 -29.53
N LEU A 171 22.65 9.14 -29.35
CA LEU A 171 22.43 10.36 -30.14
C LEU A 171 23.58 11.35 -29.96
N MET A 172 24.03 11.57 -28.74
CA MET A 172 25.19 12.42 -28.43
C MET A 172 26.45 11.93 -29.15
N LYS A 173 26.69 10.62 -29.16
CA LYS A 173 27.83 10.02 -29.86
C LYS A 173 27.76 10.25 -31.37
N MET A 174 26.61 9.98 -32.00
CA MET A 174 26.40 10.23 -33.43
C MET A 174 26.62 11.70 -33.80
N GLN A 175 26.19 12.62 -32.92
CA GLN A 175 26.38 14.04 -33.12
C GLN A 175 27.87 14.45 -33.12
N MET A 176 28.69 13.84 -32.24
CA MET A 176 30.12 14.08 -32.21
C MET A 176 30.84 13.53 -33.45
N GLU A 177 30.41 12.37 -33.96
CA GLU A 177 30.96 11.77 -35.19
C GLU A 177 30.65 12.58 -36.45
N LEU A 178 29.59 13.40 -36.44
CA LEU A 178 29.21 14.28 -37.55
C LEU A 178 29.82 15.67 -37.50
N ALA A 179 30.36 16.07 -36.35
CA ALA A 179 31.02 17.35 -36.16
C ALA A 179 32.54 17.30 -36.40
N GLN A 180 33.09 16.12 -36.72
CA GLN A 180 34.48 15.88 -37.09
C GLN A 180 34.64 15.87 -38.61
#